data_AF-A0A8T5UBH0-F1
#
_entry.id   AF-A0A8T5UBH0-F1
#
_cell.length_a   1.000
_cell.length_b   1.000
_cell.length_c   1.000
_cell.angle_alpha   90.00
_cell.angle_beta   90.00
_cell.angle_gamma   90.00
#
_symmetry.space_group_name_H-M   'P 1'
#
loop_
_entity.id
_entity.type
_entity.pdbx_description
1 polymer ?
#
loop_
_entity_poly.entity_id
_entity_poly.type
_entity_poly.pdbx_seq_one_letter_code
_entity_poly.pdbx_strand_id
1 'polypeptide(L)'
;MSTGTIYHHLDTLSSLIEQQDDKKYYLTELGLHAYTSLIDNKDTIITPEFSKKEFNSPILKGLMHLTPKTYINYENKRTYSVMIFSILIALIGSIFCGLNGLFPFFLFFAESLTIFTTSEIIIQFLLAFLFIGNILLYFLINEGLSRVIYKKKENTLKFLASFAIIFFPLDIYLVLRFILTSTGSLDFSYIRVLDNVLMILFQVWSLWLLTYNLSINKKLKIENSLIVSLLVHYGGFSIILLISI
;
A
#
# COMPACT_ATOMS: atom_id res chain seq x y z
N MET A 1 26.38 30.31 -16.18
CA MET A 1 25.74 31.25 -15.24
C MET A 1 26.46 32.58 -15.33
N SER A 2 25.74 33.69 -15.36
CA SER A 2 26.35 35.03 -15.34
C SER A 2 26.92 35.32 -13.95
N THR A 3 28.04 36.03 -13.87
CA THR A 3 28.63 36.49 -12.60
C THR A 3 27.61 37.25 -11.75
N GLY A 4 26.75 38.07 -12.38
CA GLY A 4 25.68 38.79 -11.69
C GLY A 4 24.64 37.89 -11.02
N THR A 5 24.35 36.72 -11.59
CA THR A 5 23.40 35.76 -11.00
C THR A 5 23.97 35.11 -9.73
N ILE A 6 25.29 34.89 -9.69
CA ILE A 6 25.96 34.31 -8.53
C ILE A 6 25.91 35.29 -7.35
N TYR A 7 26.22 36.56 -7.58
CA TYR A 7 26.15 37.58 -6.53
C TYR A 7 24.74 37.74 -5.96
N HIS A 8 23.72 37.71 -6.83
CA HIS A 8 22.33 37.76 -6.36
C HIS A 8 21.96 36.56 -5.47
N HIS A 9 22.41 35.35 -5.81
CA HIS A 9 22.16 34.16 -5.00
C HIS A 9 22.93 34.17 -3.67
N LEU A 10 24.15 34.69 -3.66
CA LEU A 10 24.94 34.85 -2.44
C LEU A 10 24.30 35.89 -1.51
N ASP A 11 23.76 36.97 -2.06
CA ASP A 11 23.06 38.00 -1.31
C ASP A 11 21.76 37.46 -0.67
N THR A 12 21.03 36.59 -1.39
CA THR A 12 19.84 35.92 -0.83
C THR A 12 20.19 34.91 0.28
N LEU A 13 21.41 34.38 0.28
CA LEU A 13 21.91 33.45 1.30
C LEU A 13 22.72 34.16 2.40
N SER A 14 22.82 35.49 2.40
CA SER A 14 23.68 36.29 3.29
C SER A 14 23.51 36.03 4.79
N SER A 15 22.37 35.49 5.24
CA SER A 15 22.16 35.08 6.63
C SER A 15 22.74 33.71 6.98
N LEU A 16 23.03 32.89 5.97
CA LEU A 16 23.54 31.51 6.07
C LEU A 16 25.01 31.39 5.66
N ILE A 17 25.56 32.38 4.98
CA ILE A 17 26.96 32.43 4.55
C ILE A 17 27.63 33.73 4.95
N GLU A 18 28.91 33.66 5.29
CA GLU A 18 29.77 34.81 5.57
C GLU A 18 30.98 34.81 4.63
N GLN A 19 31.45 36.00 4.25
CA GLN A 19 32.70 36.12 3.48
C GLN A 19 33.86 36.40 4.43
N GLN A 20 34.90 35.57 4.40
CA GLN A 20 36.11 35.74 5.21
C GLN A 20 37.19 36.55 4.48
N ASP A 21 38.26 36.88 5.18
CA ASP A 21 39.38 37.72 4.69
C ASP A 21 40.06 37.16 3.43
N ASP A 22 39.96 35.86 3.19
CA ASP A 22 40.46 35.19 1.98
C ASP A 22 39.51 35.33 0.77
N LYS A 23 38.46 36.15 0.90
CA LYS A 23 37.37 36.39 -0.06
C LYS A 23 36.52 35.17 -0.37
N LYS A 24 36.66 34.06 0.35
CA LYS A 24 35.81 32.88 0.18
C LYS A 24 34.62 32.95 1.13
N TYR A 25 33.56 32.24 0.75
CA TYR A 25 32.32 32.15 1.50
C TYR A 25 32.32 30.89 2.36
N TYR A 26 31.99 31.05 3.63
CA TYR A 26 31.88 29.98 4.64
C TYR A 26 30.45 29.96 5.19
N LEU A 27 30.02 28.81 5.70
CA LEU A 27 28.71 28.70 6.36
C LEU A 27 28.79 29.34 7.75
N THR A 28 27.80 30.14 8.10
CA THR A 28 27.60 30.61 9.48
C THR A 28 27.11 29.47 10.37
N GLU A 29 27.04 29.66 11.69
CA GLU A 29 26.42 28.67 12.58
C GLU A 29 24.96 28.35 12.17
N LEU A 30 24.22 29.37 11.75
CA LEU A 30 22.87 29.23 11.19
C LEU A 30 22.88 28.45 9.87
N GLY A 31 23.84 28.73 8.98
CA GLY A 31 24.06 27.99 7.74
C GLY A 31 24.39 26.52 7.99
N LEU A 32 25.24 26.25 8.97
CA LEU A 32 25.61 24.89 9.38
C LEU A 32 24.40 24.15 9.93
N HIS A 33 23.62 24.77 10.80
CA HIS A 33 22.40 24.19 11.37
C HIS A 33 21.32 23.93 10.30
N ALA A 34 21.14 24.85 9.35
CA ALA A 34 20.23 24.67 8.23
C ALA A 34 20.70 23.52 7.32
N TYR A 35 22.01 23.44 7.05
CA TYR A 35 22.61 22.39 6.25
C TYR A 35 22.51 21.01 6.90
N THR A 36 22.84 20.88 8.20
CA THR A 36 22.68 19.62 8.94
C THR A 36 21.20 19.24 9.03
N SER A 37 20.31 20.19 9.30
CA SER A 37 18.86 19.93 9.28
C SER A 37 18.38 19.41 7.93
N LEU A 38 18.90 19.93 6.82
CA LEU A 38 18.57 19.47 5.46
C LEU A 38 19.17 18.09 5.15
N ILE A 39 20.36 17.77 5.65
CA ILE A 39 21.01 16.46 5.48
C ILE A 39 20.30 15.40 6.32
N ASP A 40 20.08 15.68 7.61
CA ASP A 40 19.48 14.77 8.57
C ASP A 40 18.02 14.47 8.21
N ASN A 41 17.34 15.47 7.63
CA ASN A 41 15.99 15.29 7.11
C ASN A 41 15.96 15.10 5.60
N LYS A 42 17.06 14.75 4.93
CA LYS A 42 17.07 14.52 3.47
C LYS A 42 16.06 13.43 3.08
N ASP A 43 15.96 12.39 3.89
CA ASP A 43 14.98 11.30 3.71
C ASP A 43 13.52 11.71 4.04
N THR A 44 13.32 12.89 4.62
CA THR A 44 12.02 13.40 5.13
C THR A 44 11.51 14.62 4.35
N ILE A 45 12.43 15.48 3.88
CA ILE A 45 12.24 16.76 3.16
C ILE A 45 12.28 16.55 1.65
N ILE A 46 12.91 15.48 1.16
CA ILE A 46 12.51 14.95 -0.14
C ILE A 46 11.06 14.47 0.08
N THR A 47 10.10 15.39 -0.12
CA THR A 47 8.83 15.02 -0.74
C THR A 47 9.19 13.96 -1.75
N PRO A 48 8.55 12.78 -1.74
CA PRO A 48 8.74 11.83 -2.82
C PRO A 48 8.21 12.52 -4.08
N GLU A 49 9.00 13.43 -4.67
CA GLU A 49 9.03 13.69 -6.08
C GLU A 49 9.46 12.34 -6.62
N PHE A 50 8.44 11.50 -6.81
CA PHE A 50 8.45 10.26 -7.56
C PHE A 50 9.46 10.46 -8.67
N SER A 51 10.68 9.97 -8.47
CA SER A 51 11.75 10.31 -9.39
C SER A 51 11.26 9.75 -10.72
N LYS A 52 11.15 10.60 -11.76
CA LYS A 52 10.64 10.18 -13.08
C LYS A 52 11.40 8.95 -13.62
N LYS A 53 12.55 8.62 -13.04
CA LYS A 53 13.34 7.42 -13.26
C LYS A 53 12.74 6.14 -12.67
N GLU A 54 12.17 6.14 -11.47
CA GLU A 54 11.69 4.92 -10.80
C GLU A 54 10.47 4.27 -11.48
N PHE A 55 9.65 5.05 -12.19
CA PHE A 55 8.45 4.57 -12.89
C PHE A 55 8.62 4.48 -14.41
N ASN A 56 9.86 4.43 -14.92
CA ASN A 56 10.06 4.40 -16.38
C ASN A 56 9.77 3.05 -17.04
N SER A 57 9.52 1.99 -16.26
CA SER A 57 9.06 0.70 -16.77
C SER A 57 7.64 0.83 -17.35
N PRO A 58 7.38 0.27 -18.55
CA PRO A 58 6.04 0.27 -19.15
C PRO A 58 5.01 -0.45 -18.28
N ILE A 59 5.43 -1.47 -17.52
CA ILE A 59 4.58 -2.21 -16.57
C ILE A 59 4.18 -1.30 -15.41
N LEU A 60 5.14 -0.60 -14.78
CA LEU A 60 4.85 0.35 -13.70
C LEU A 60 3.95 1.50 -14.16
N LYS A 61 4.11 1.99 -15.40
CA LYS A 61 3.23 3.03 -15.97
C LYS A 61 1.78 2.53 -16.11
N GLY A 62 1.59 1.29 -16.58
CA GLY A 62 0.27 0.67 -16.67
C GLY A 62 -0.40 0.51 -15.30
N LEU A 63 0.32 -0.06 -14.33
CA LEU A 63 -0.16 -0.22 -12.96
C LEU A 63 -0.47 1.12 -12.27
N MET A 64 0.32 2.16 -12.55
CA MET A 64 0.10 3.51 -12.03
C MET A 64 -1.16 4.18 -12.61
N HIS A 65 -1.62 3.79 -13.81
CA HIS A 65 -2.90 4.23 -14.38
C HIS A 65 -4.10 3.59 -13.65
N LEU A 66 -3.95 2.34 -13.24
CA LEU A 66 -4.96 1.57 -12.48
C LEU A 66 -5.00 1.93 -10.99
N THR A 67 -4.10 2.78 -10.52
CA THR A 67 -3.97 3.11 -9.10
C THR A 67 -4.87 4.30 -8.74
N PRO A 68 -5.75 4.19 -7.72
CA PRO A 68 -6.58 5.29 -7.25
C PRO A 68 -5.74 6.32 -6.45
N LYS A 69 -4.92 7.10 -7.16
CA LYS A 69 -3.94 8.05 -6.57
C LYS A 69 -4.57 9.04 -5.60
N THR A 70 -5.78 9.50 -5.87
CA THR A 70 -6.52 10.46 -5.06
C THR A 70 -6.90 9.95 -3.68
N TYR A 71 -7.09 8.64 -3.53
CA TYR A 71 -7.50 8.02 -2.27
C TYR A 71 -6.32 7.49 -1.46
N ILE A 72 -5.18 7.22 -2.10
CA ILE A 72 -3.94 6.79 -1.42
C ILE A 72 -3.05 7.98 -1.05
N ASN A 73 -2.91 8.97 -1.95
CA ASN A 73 -2.17 10.22 -1.71
C ASN A 73 -3.14 11.36 -1.39
N TYR A 74 -3.78 11.29 -0.23
CA TYR A 74 -4.77 12.28 0.19
C TYR A 74 -4.20 13.28 1.20
N GLU A 75 -4.55 14.55 1.04
CA GLU A 75 -4.26 15.60 2.03
C GLU A 75 -5.17 15.45 3.26
N ASN A 76 -4.73 15.98 4.41
CA ASN A 76 -5.47 15.88 5.68
C ASN A 76 -6.95 16.29 5.57
N LYS A 77 -7.29 17.23 4.68
CA LYS A 77 -8.67 17.70 4.46
C LYS A 77 -9.62 16.64 3.89
N ARG A 78 -9.10 15.58 3.24
CA ARG A 78 -9.91 14.50 2.63
C ARG A 78 -9.94 13.20 3.43
N THR A 79 -9.40 13.20 4.65
CA THR A 79 -9.30 12.01 5.51
C THR A 79 -10.65 11.32 5.72
N TYR A 80 -11.73 12.09 5.95
CA TYR A 80 -13.06 11.53 6.15
C TYR A 80 -13.59 10.79 4.91
N SER A 81 -13.42 11.36 3.72
CA SER A 81 -13.85 10.71 2.47
C SER A 81 -13.09 9.41 2.21
N VAL A 82 -11.79 9.38 2.52
CA VAL A 82 -10.97 8.17 2.39
C VAL A 82 -11.39 7.10 3.40
N MET A 83 -11.65 7.48 4.65
CA MET A 83 -12.18 6.53 5.65
C MET A 83 -13.52 5.94 5.22
N ILE A 84 -14.47 6.78 4.75
CA ILE A 84 -15.77 6.30 4.27
C ILE A 84 -15.59 5.29 3.12
N PHE A 85 -14.71 5.61 2.16
CA PHE A 85 -14.44 4.73 1.04
C PHE A 85 -13.78 3.40 1.48
N SER A 86 -12.80 3.46 2.38
CA SER A 86 -12.18 2.28 2.98
C SER A 86 -13.16 1.40 3.76
N ILE A 87 -14.09 2.01 4.51
CA ILE A 87 -15.14 1.28 5.22
C ILE A 87 -16.08 0.61 4.22
N LEU A 88 -16.46 1.30 3.14
CA LEU A 88 -17.29 0.72 2.08
C LEU A 88 -16.64 -0.51 1.46
N ILE A 89 -15.34 -0.43 1.14
CA ILE A 89 -14.56 -1.55 0.60
C ILE A 89 -14.54 -2.71 1.61
N ALA A 90 -14.17 -2.44 2.86
CA ALA A 90 -14.17 -3.47 3.90
C ALA A 90 -15.53 -4.16 4.08
N LEU A 91 -16.64 -3.41 3.98
CA LEU A 91 -18.00 -3.95 4.06
C LEU A 91 -18.35 -4.81 2.84
N ILE A 92 -18.04 -4.33 1.62
CA ILE A 92 -18.28 -5.08 0.37
C ILE A 92 -17.49 -6.40 0.42
N GLY A 93 -16.19 -6.33 0.70
CA GLY A 93 -15.35 -7.52 0.82
C GLY A 93 -15.84 -8.48 1.89
N SER A 94 -16.25 -7.98 3.05
CA SER A 94 -16.79 -8.79 4.15
C SER A 94 -18.07 -9.53 3.73
N ILE A 95 -19.02 -8.84 3.11
CA ILE A 95 -20.28 -9.42 2.63
C ILE A 95 -20.01 -10.50 1.58
N PHE A 96 -19.24 -10.19 0.54
CA PHE A 96 -19.01 -11.16 -0.54
C PHE A 96 -18.06 -12.30 -0.13
N CYS A 97 -17.14 -12.09 0.80
CA CYS A 97 -16.34 -13.19 1.38
C CYS A 97 -17.24 -14.19 2.12
N GLY A 98 -18.20 -13.69 2.91
CA GLY A 98 -19.19 -14.52 3.60
C GLY A 98 -20.11 -15.26 2.63
N LEU A 99 -20.63 -14.57 1.62
CA LEU A 99 -21.52 -15.16 0.60
C LEU A 99 -20.84 -16.23 -0.25
N ASN A 100 -19.56 -16.06 -0.58
CA ASN A 100 -18.78 -17.05 -1.33
C ASN A 100 -18.28 -18.22 -0.46
N GLY A 101 -18.43 -18.15 0.88
CA GLY A 101 -17.96 -19.21 1.78
C GLY A 101 -16.43 -19.35 1.84
N LEU A 102 -15.70 -18.27 1.52
CA LEU A 102 -14.25 -18.27 1.44
C LEU A 102 -13.62 -17.88 2.77
N PHE A 103 -12.52 -18.56 3.12
CA PHE A 103 -11.69 -18.21 4.27
C PHE A 103 -10.59 -17.23 3.84
N PRO A 104 -10.58 -15.99 4.37
CA PRO A 104 -9.59 -14.99 4.00
C PRO A 104 -8.32 -15.11 4.83
N PHE A 105 -7.16 -15.13 4.17
CA PHE A 105 -5.85 -15.05 4.82
C PHE A 105 -4.89 -14.15 4.02
N PHE A 106 -4.58 -12.98 4.56
CA PHE A 106 -3.93 -11.86 3.87
C PHE A 106 -4.62 -11.54 2.54
N LEU A 107 -3.95 -11.75 1.41
CA LEU A 107 -4.51 -11.55 0.06
C LEU A 107 -5.05 -12.86 -0.56
N PHE A 108 -4.99 -13.96 0.16
CA PHE A 108 -5.41 -15.28 -0.31
C PHE A 108 -6.80 -15.63 0.20
N PHE A 109 -7.50 -16.44 -0.60
CA PHE A 109 -8.76 -17.05 -0.22
C PHE A 109 -8.61 -18.56 -0.34
N ALA A 110 -8.90 -19.27 0.74
CA ALA A 110 -9.00 -20.71 0.75
C ALA A 110 -10.49 -21.12 0.73
N GLU A 111 -10.80 -22.20 0.05
CA GLU A 111 -12.11 -22.85 0.23
C GLU A 111 -12.17 -23.38 1.66
N SER A 112 -13.26 -23.07 2.37
CA SER A 112 -13.44 -23.59 3.73
C SER A 112 -13.49 -25.12 3.66
N LEU A 113 -12.60 -25.78 4.42
CA LEU A 113 -12.54 -27.24 4.50
C LEU A 113 -13.91 -27.77 4.93
N THR A 114 -14.59 -28.40 3.97
CA THR A 114 -15.71 -29.33 4.11
C THR A 114 -16.03 -29.73 5.55
N ILE A 115 -17.14 -29.19 6.09
CA ILE A 115 -18.02 -29.80 7.11
C ILE A 115 -19.31 -28.97 7.21
N PHE A 116 -19.26 -27.68 6.90
CA PHE A 116 -20.41 -26.82 7.01
C PHE A 116 -21.05 -26.59 5.64
N THR A 117 -22.29 -27.03 5.49
CA THR A 117 -23.14 -26.57 4.41
C THR A 117 -23.10 -25.05 4.40
N THR A 118 -22.64 -24.46 3.30
CA THR A 118 -22.51 -23.02 3.03
C THR A 118 -23.83 -22.22 3.16
N SER A 119 -24.90 -22.89 3.58
CA SER A 119 -26.24 -22.36 3.80
C SER A 119 -26.52 -21.97 5.25
N GLU A 120 -25.62 -22.22 6.20
CA GLU A 120 -25.78 -21.74 7.56
C GLU A 120 -25.36 -20.26 7.67
N ILE A 121 -26.35 -19.40 7.91
CA ILE A 121 -26.20 -17.96 8.09
C ILE A 121 -25.08 -17.61 9.10
N ILE A 122 -24.96 -18.39 10.18
CA ILE A 122 -23.96 -18.19 11.24
C ILE A 122 -22.54 -18.22 10.69
N ILE A 123 -22.28 -19.09 9.72
CA ILE A 123 -20.94 -19.32 9.17
C ILE A 123 -20.58 -18.26 8.16
N GLN A 124 -21.55 -17.81 7.36
CA GLN A 124 -21.39 -16.66 6.48
C GLN A 124 -21.03 -15.40 7.30
N PHE A 125 -21.71 -15.18 8.43
CA PHE A 125 -21.37 -14.10 9.36
C PHE A 125 -19.97 -14.26 9.97
N LEU A 126 -19.57 -15.47 10.35
CA LEU A 126 -18.24 -15.74 10.89
C LEU A 126 -17.15 -15.44 9.86
N LEU A 127 -17.31 -15.88 8.61
CA LEU A 127 -16.36 -15.62 7.52
C LEU A 127 -16.29 -14.13 7.17
N ALA A 128 -17.43 -13.45 7.15
CA ALA A 128 -17.50 -12.00 6.97
C ALA A 128 -16.74 -11.25 8.09
N PHE A 129 -16.88 -11.70 9.34
CA PHE A 129 -16.14 -11.14 10.47
C PHE A 129 -14.65 -11.44 10.39
N LEU A 130 -14.27 -12.66 10.01
CA LEU A 130 -12.88 -13.05 9.78
C LEU A 130 -12.21 -12.22 8.69
N PHE A 131 -12.95 -11.78 7.65
CA PHE A 131 -12.43 -10.86 6.64
C PHE A 131 -12.00 -9.52 7.24
N ILE A 132 -12.83 -8.93 8.10
CA ILE A 132 -12.49 -7.67 8.80
C ILE A 132 -11.29 -7.89 9.72
N GLY A 133 -11.27 -9.01 10.45
CA GLY A 133 -10.13 -9.41 11.28
C GLY A 133 -8.84 -9.57 10.46
N ASN A 134 -8.94 -10.14 9.26
CA ASN A 134 -7.83 -10.31 8.33
C ASN A 134 -7.27 -8.96 7.85
N ILE A 135 -8.11 -7.99 7.51
CA ILE A 135 -7.67 -6.63 7.15
C ILE A 135 -6.83 -6.03 8.30
N LEU A 136 -7.32 -6.14 9.55
CA LEU A 136 -6.61 -5.63 10.72
C LEU A 136 -5.29 -6.37 10.99
N LEU A 137 -5.30 -7.70 10.91
CA LEU A 137 -4.10 -8.52 11.08
C LEU A 137 -3.04 -8.17 10.01
N TYR A 138 -3.47 -8.07 8.76
CA TYR A 138 -2.59 -7.73 7.64
C TYR A 138 -2.00 -6.32 7.79
N PHE A 139 -2.80 -5.36 8.28
CA PHE A 139 -2.32 -4.03 8.62
C PHE A 139 -1.25 -4.08 9.71
N LEU A 140 -1.49 -4.81 10.81
CA LEU A 140 -0.56 -4.89 11.93
C LEU A 140 0.79 -5.48 11.53
N ILE A 141 0.80 -6.50 10.66
CA ILE A 141 2.04 -7.11 10.16
C ILE A 141 2.81 -6.11 9.29
N ASN A 142 2.14 -5.43 8.37
CA ASN A 142 2.78 -4.45 7.49
C ASN A 142 3.30 -3.22 8.28
N GLU A 143 2.53 -2.72 9.24
CA GLU A 143 2.94 -1.67 10.17
C GLU A 143 4.15 -2.11 11.02
N GLY A 144 4.10 -3.35 11.53
CA GLY A 144 5.17 -3.95 12.33
C GLY A 144 6.47 -4.06 11.54
N LEU A 145 6.43 -4.60 10.33
CA LEU A 145 7.60 -4.72 9.46
C LEU A 145 8.16 -3.35 9.06
N SER A 146 7.30 -2.40 8.69
CA SER A 146 7.72 -1.03 8.39
C SER A 146 8.42 -0.37 9.58
N ARG A 147 7.94 -0.64 10.81
CA ARG A 147 8.51 -0.08 12.04
C ARG A 147 9.79 -0.78 12.48
N VAL A 148 9.88 -2.09 12.35
CA VAL A 148 11.04 -2.88 12.79
C VAL A 148 12.20 -2.76 11.81
N ILE A 149 11.94 -2.94 10.52
CA ILE A 149 12.98 -2.98 9.48
C ILE A 149 13.43 -1.56 9.11
N TYR A 150 12.48 -0.65 8.89
CA TYR A 150 12.77 0.69 8.36
C TYR A 150 12.65 1.81 9.40
N LYS A 151 12.32 1.50 10.67
CA LYS A 151 12.20 2.47 11.78
C LYS A 151 11.22 3.63 11.51
N LYS A 152 10.31 3.49 10.53
CA LYS A 152 9.31 4.51 10.18
C LYS A 152 8.05 4.35 11.03
N LYS A 153 7.93 5.17 12.09
CA LYS A 153 6.77 5.18 13.03
C LYS A 153 5.66 6.17 12.65
N GLU A 154 5.90 7.04 11.70
CA GLU A 154 4.99 8.14 11.35
C GLU A 154 3.77 7.65 10.55
N ASN A 155 2.73 8.50 10.47
CA ASN A 155 1.55 8.35 9.60
C ASN A 155 0.75 7.04 9.74
N THR A 156 0.83 6.36 10.88
CA THR A 156 0.11 5.10 11.14
C THR A 156 -1.41 5.22 10.95
N LEU A 157 -2.00 6.33 11.38
CA LEU A 157 -3.44 6.58 11.20
C LEU A 157 -3.83 6.76 9.72
N LYS A 158 -2.99 7.44 8.93
CA LYS A 158 -3.23 7.60 7.50
C LYS A 158 -3.07 6.29 6.74
N PHE A 159 -2.07 5.51 7.13
CA PHE A 159 -1.87 4.18 6.60
C PHE A 159 -3.08 3.29 6.90
N LEU A 160 -3.56 3.26 8.14
CA LEU A 160 -4.76 2.51 8.53
C LEU A 160 -6.00 2.96 7.75
N ALA A 161 -6.23 4.27 7.66
CA ALA A 161 -7.40 4.83 6.98
C ALA A 161 -7.47 4.50 5.49
N SER A 162 -6.32 4.29 4.83
CA SER A 162 -6.25 3.90 3.41
C SER A 162 -5.99 2.42 3.19
N PHE A 163 -5.82 1.62 4.26
CA PHE A 163 -5.35 0.25 4.16
C PHE A 163 -6.37 -0.66 3.46
N ALA A 164 -7.66 -0.49 3.76
CA ALA A 164 -8.71 -1.30 3.14
C ALA A 164 -8.73 -1.17 1.61
N ILE A 165 -8.31 -0.02 1.05
CA ILE A 165 -8.26 0.21 -0.41
C ILE A 165 -7.40 -0.83 -1.13
N ILE A 166 -6.42 -1.43 -0.45
CA ILE A 166 -5.57 -2.49 -0.99
C ILE A 166 -6.41 -3.70 -1.42
N PHE A 167 -7.53 -3.96 -0.74
CA PHE A 167 -8.44 -5.08 -1.02
C PHE A 167 -9.42 -4.80 -2.16
N PHE A 168 -9.49 -3.56 -2.67
CA PHE A 168 -10.42 -3.21 -3.74
C PHE A 168 -10.36 -4.14 -4.99
N PRO A 169 -9.18 -4.50 -5.53
CA PRO A 169 -9.09 -5.48 -6.62
C PRO A 169 -9.67 -6.85 -6.22
N LEU A 170 -9.41 -7.30 -4.99
CA LEU A 170 -9.93 -8.57 -4.49
C LEU A 170 -11.46 -8.53 -4.27
N ASP A 171 -12.02 -7.40 -3.88
CA ASP A 171 -13.47 -7.25 -3.76
C ASP A 171 -14.16 -7.38 -5.13
N ILE A 172 -13.54 -6.83 -6.20
CA ILE A 172 -14.01 -7.05 -7.58
C ILE A 172 -14.00 -8.55 -7.91
N TYR A 173 -12.94 -9.26 -7.54
CA TYR A 173 -12.87 -10.72 -7.69
C TYR A 173 -13.98 -11.43 -6.92
N LEU A 174 -14.21 -11.08 -5.65
CA LEU A 174 -15.25 -11.69 -4.82
C LEU A 174 -16.66 -11.50 -5.40
N VAL A 175 -16.95 -10.31 -5.94
CA VAL A 175 -18.21 -10.03 -6.63
C VAL A 175 -18.33 -10.90 -7.89
N LEU A 176 -17.28 -10.98 -8.70
CA LEU A 176 -17.27 -11.77 -9.93
C LEU A 176 -17.45 -13.28 -9.64
N ARG A 177 -16.73 -13.80 -8.65
CA ARG A 177 -16.85 -15.20 -8.20
C ARG A 177 -18.24 -15.49 -7.65
N PHE A 178 -18.86 -14.55 -6.93
CA PHE A 178 -20.24 -14.71 -6.47
C PHE A 178 -21.22 -14.86 -7.64
N ILE A 179 -21.06 -14.05 -8.69
CA ILE A 179 -21.87 -14.15 -9.91
C ILE A 179 -21.67 -15.53 -10.56
N LEU A 180 -20.42 -15.96 -10.74
CA LEU A 180 -20.09 -17.27 -11.34
C LEU A 180 -20.62 -18.46 -10.53
N THR A 181 -20.59 -18.34 -9.20
CA THR A 181 -21.15 -19.35 -8.27
C THR A 181 -22.66 -19.39 -8.38
N SER A 182 -23.32 -18.24 -8.38
CA SER A 182 -24.78 -18.11 -8.47
C SER A 182 -25.34 -18.61 -9.81
N THR A 183 -24.59 -18.46 -10.91
CA THR A 183 -24.96 -18.98 -12.24
C THR A 183 -24.61 -20.46 -12.45
N GLY A 184 -24.06 -21.14 -11.44
CA GLY A 184 -23.61 -22.55 -11.54
C GLY A 184 -22.47 -22.77 -12.54
N SER A 185 -21.77 -21.70 -12.94
CA SER A 185 -20.76 -21.77 -14.00
C SER A 185 -19.42 -22.34 -13.51
N LEU A 186 -19.18 -22.37 -12.20
CA LEU A 186 -17.97 -22.94 -11.59
C LEU A 186 -17.89 -24.48 -11.65
N ASP A 187 -18.97 -25.15 -12.07
CA ASP A 187 -18.99 -26.60 -12.29
C ASP A 187 -18.19 -27.00 -13.53
N PHE A 188 -18.02 -26.08 -14.49
CA PHE A 188 -17.21 -26.31 -15.67
C PHE A 188 -15.71 -26.16 -15.34
N SER A 189 -14.92 -27.20 -15.65
CA SER A 189 -13.48 -27.24 -15.37
C SER A 189 -12.70 -26.06 -15.95
N TYR A 190 -13.01 -25.63 -17.17
CA TYR A 190 -12.38 -24.47 -17.81
C TYR A 190 -12.62 -23.16 -17.06
N ILE A 191 -13.83 -22.96 -16.54
CA ILE A 191 -14.19 -21.75 -15.79
C ILE A 191 -13.51 -21.75 -14.42
N ARG A 192 -13.34 -22.92 -13.79
CA ARG A 192 -12.59 -23.05 -12.53
C ARG A 192 -11.11 -22.67 -12.68
N VAL A 193 -10.47 -23.09 -13.77
CA VAL A 193 -9.08 -22.67 -14.07
C VAL A 193 -9.00 -21.16 -14.27
N LEU A 194 -9.97 -20.60 -15.01
CA LEU A 194 -10.06 -19.16 -15.24
C LEU A 194 -10.28 -18.38 -13.92
N ASP A 195 -11.11 -18.87 -13.01
CA ASP A 195 -11.32 -18.26 -11.68
C ASP A 195 -10.01 -18.18 -10.88
N ASN A 196 -9.22 -19.26 -10.87
CA ASN A 196 -7.91 -19.28 -10.20
C ASN A 196 -6.92 -18.28 -10.82
N VAL A 197 -6.89 -18.18 -12.16
CA VAL A 197 -6.04 -17.21 -12.86
C VAL A 197 -6.47 -15.78 -12.52
N LEU A 198 -7.78 -15.51 -12.50
CA LEU A 198 -8.32 -14.21 -12.11
C LEU A 198 -7.94 -13.85 -10.68
N MET A 199 -8.09 -14.79 -9.73
CA MET A 199 -7.68 -14.58 -8.34
C MET A 199 -6.22 -14.11 -8.25
N ILE A 200 -5.30 -14.79 -8.95
CA ILE A 200 -3.88 -14.42 -8.96
C ILE A 200 -3.66 -13.02 -9.56
N LEU A 201 -4.35 -12.69 -10.65
CA LEU A 201 -4.24 -11.36 -11.27
C LEU A 201 -4.69 -10.24 -10.31
N PHE A 202 -5.81 -10.43 -9.62
CA PHE A 202 -6.30 -9.47 -8.63
C PHE A 202 -5.41 -9.40 -7.38
N GLN A 203 -4.79 -10.51 -6.96
CA GLN A 203 -3.79 -10.53 -5.89
C GLN A 203 -2.56 -9.69 -6.24
N VAL A 204 -2.02 -9.84 -7.45
CA VAL A 204 -0.88 -9.05 -7.92
C VAL A 204 -1.24 -7.57 -7.96
N TRP A 205 -2.45 -7.22 -8.38
CA TRP A 205 -2.93 -5.84 -8.36
C TRP A 205 -3.05 -5.29 -6.93
N SER A 206 -3.59 -6.06 -5.99
CA SER A 206 -3.62 -5.69 -4.57
C SER A 206 -2.21 -5.52 -3.98
N LEU A 207 -1.26 -6.39 -4.33
CA LEU A 207 0.13 -6.29 -3.89
C LEU A 207 0.79 -4.99 -4.38
N TRP A 208 0.49 -4.60 -5.62
CA TRP A 208 0.90 -3.30 -6.15
C TRP A 208 0.30 -2.14 -5.34
N LEU A 209 -1.01 -2.17 -5.04
CA LEU A 209 -1.65 -1.12 -4.23
C LEU A 209 -1.04 -1.03 -2.82
N LEU A 210 -0.71 -2.15 -2.19
CA LEU A 210 0.01 -2.18 -0.91
C LEU A 210 1.38 -1.51 -1.04
N THR A 211 2.14 -1.88 -2.06
CA THR A 211 3.48 -1.33 -2.33
C THR A 211 3.41 0.20 -2.50
N TYR A 212 2.44 0.68 -3.26
CA TYR A 212 2.23 2.11 -3.46
C TYR A 212 1.77 2.82 -2.17
N ASN A 213 0.88 2.20 -1.40
CA ASN A 213 0.38 2.74 -0.14
C ASN A 213 1.50 2.87 0.91
N LEU A 214 2.33 1.84 1.07
CA LEU A 214 3.53 1.88 1.90
C LEU A 214 4.49 3.00 1.44
N SER A 215 4.70 3.13 0.14
CA SER A 215 5.60 4.16 -0.38
C SER A 215 5.12 5.58 -0.05
N ILE A 216 3.83 5.85 -0.16
CA ILE A 216 3.25 7.18 0.11
C ILE A 216 3.09 7.45 1.59
N ASN A 217 2.33 6.59 2.28
CA ASN A 217 1.91 6.88 3.64
C ASN A 217 3.05 6.67 4.63
N LYS A 218 3.92 5.68 4.41
CA LYS A 218 5.11 5.43 5.22
C LYS A 218 6.38 6.07 4.69
N LYS A 219 6.31 6.79 3.55
CA LYS A 219 7.46 7.46 2.91
C LYS A 219 8.63 6.49 2.65
N LEU A 220 8.31 5.24 2.33
CA LEU A 220 9.31 4.24 1.98
C LEU A 220 9.65 4.38 0.48
N LYS A 221 10.92 4.12 0.12
CA LYS A 221 11.28 3.94 -1.29
C LYS A 221 10.41 2.83 -1.90
N ILE A 222 10.06 2.96 -3.19
CA ILE A 222 9.18 1.99 -3.84
C ILE A 222 9.76 0.58 -3.81
N GLU A 223 11.09 0.47 -3.97
CA GLU A 223 11.85 -0.79 -3.87
C GLU A 223 11.71 -1.44 -2.48
N ASN A 224 11.90 -0.66 -1.41
CA ASN A 224 11.72 -1.14 -0.04
C ASN A 224 10.28 -1.53 0.24
N SER A 225 9.31 -0.76 -0.28
CA SER A 225 7.89 -1.06 -0.14
C SER A 225 7.51 -2.36 -0.85
N LEU A 226 8.13 -2.62 -2.00
CA LEU A 226 7.96 -3.84 -2.78
C LEU A 226 8.59 -5.06 -2.08
N ILE A 227 9.75 -4.87 -1.45
CA ILE A 227 10.37 -5.92 -0.63
C ILE A 227 9.46 -6.29 0.53
N VAL A 228 8.89 -5.31 1.25
CA VAL A 228 7.96 -5.58 2.37
C VAL A 228 6.71 -6.29 1.87
N SER A 229 6.07 -5.80 0.81
CA SER A 229 4.84 -6.38 0.30
C SER A 229 5.05 -7.81 -0.20
N LEU A 230 6.15 -8.08 -0.91
CA LEU A 230 6.53 -9.44 -1.33
C LEU A 230 6.84 -10.33 -0.13
N LEU A 231 7.59 -9.85 0.86
CA LEU A 231 7.92 -10.64 2.05
C LEU A 231 6.67 -11.11 2.78
N VAL A 232 5.70 -10.21 2.99
CA VAL A 232 4.42 -10.59 3.63
C VAL A 232 3.63 -11.53 2.74
N HIS A 233 3.59 -11.29 1.43
CA HIS A 233 2.86 -12.15 0.49
C HIS A 233 3.44 -13.58 0.44
N TYR A 234 4.76 -13.71 0.29
CA TYR A 234 5.46 -15.01 0.31
C TYR A 234 5.37 -15.71 1.67
N GLY A 235 5.46 -14.94 2.77
CA GLY A 235 5.25 -15.48 4.12
C GLY A 235 3.83 -16.03 4.26
N GLY A 236 2.83 -15.30 3.78
CA GLY A 236 1.44 -15.72 3.73
C GLY A 236 1.23 -17.00 2.91
N PHE A 237 1.78 -17.02 1.70
CA PHE A 237 1.75 -18.19 0.83
C PHE A 237 2.37 -19.42 1.50
N SER A 238 3.52 -19.26 2.15
CA SER A 238 4.22 -20.35 2.84
C SER A 238 3.40 -20.91 4.00
N ILE A 239 2.74 -20.04 4.78
CA ILE A 239 1.87 -20.46 5.88
C ILE A 239 0.66 -21.24 5.35
N ILE A 240 0.01 -20.74 4.29
CA ILE A 240 -1.11 -21.45 3.66
C ILE A 240 -0.66 -22.81 3.14
N LEU A 241 0.49 -22.85 2.47
CA LEU A 241 1.05 -24.08 1.94
C LEU A 241 1.29 -25.11 3.06
N LEU A 242 1.86 -24.68 4.19
CA LEU A 242 2.06 -25.53 5.38
C LEU A 242 0.75 -26.02 6.01
N ILE A 243 -0.31 -25.21 5.98
CA ILE A 243 -1.63 -25.59 6.50
C ILE A 243 -2.35 -26.53 5.52
N SER A 244 -2.05 -26.45 4.22
CA SER A 244 -2.66 -27.26 3.17
C SER A 244 -2.01 -28.63 2.95
N ILE A 245 -0.84 -28.89 3.56
CA ILE A 245 -0.15 -30.18 3.58
C ILE A 245 -0.63 -30.98 4.79
#